data_AF-K5D8I2-F1
#
_entry.id   AF-K5D8I2-F1
#
_cell.length_a   1.000
_cell.length_b   1.000
_cell.length_c   1.000
_cell.angle_alpha   90.00
_cell.angle_beta   90.00
_cell.angle_gamma   90.00
#
_symmetry.space_group_name_H-M   'P 1'
#
loop_
_entity.id
_entity.type
_entity.pdbx_description
1 polymer ?
#
loop_
_entity_poly.entity_id
_entity_poly.type
_entity_poly.pdbx_seq_one_letter_code
_entity_poly.pdbx_strand_id
1 'polypeptide(L)'
;MKFYIASPEYNRNSGGTIALHNLCHLINTHFDTHQAMMVRHNADASYAGFIRDALHPRFLCRRFMGRYETNPEWDTPFAEVACDSRDTIAIYPEIVLGNPTGCKNVARWFLHHPGFLNGKVHFGRGEIYFRHRDWVSSFEVNGSKTSKHLLKAYYFPSHIYNDPNNAIRDIECCHMIRKGRYTDRLHPTGSIELDGKSHEEIAAVFKRAKTFMCYDENTAYSRFAACCGCDSIVIPSKKQTPEEWLPSESDRFGIAYGTSEEQLAWARSTKGKMWEELNAEHENSLSAIRVCIAEMKEYFL
;
A
#
# COMPACT_ATOMS: atom_id res chain seq x y z
N MET A 1 -6.93 22.83 5.66
CA MET A 1 -6.85 22.64 4.18
C MET A 1 -7.68 21.42 3.81
N LYS A 2 -8.17 21.35 2.57
CA LYS A 2 -8.86 20.16 2.07
C LYS A 2 -7.94 19.32 1.18
N PHE A 3 -8.08 18.01 1.26
CA PHE A 3 -7.35 17.05 0.43
C PHE A 3 -8.30 16.19 -0.38
N TYR A 4 -8.03 16.07 -1.68
CA TYR A 4 -8.71 15.10 -2.56
C TYR A 4 -7.74 14.02 -2.97
N ILE A 5 -7.92 12.81 -2.41
CA ILE A 5 -7.00 11.70 -2.60
C ILE A 5 -7.57 10.77 -3.67
N ALA A 6 -6.93 10.73 -4.83
CA ALA A 6 -7.37 9.88 -5.92
C ALA A 6 -6.99 8.43 -5.68
N SER A 7 -7.97 7.53 -5.67
CA SER A 7 -7.73 6.11 -5.45
C SER A 7 -8.78 5.25 -6.16
N PRO A 8 -8.43 4.01 -6.55
CA PRO A 8 -9.42 2.96 -6.80
C PRO A 8 -10.31 2.71 -5.57
N GLU A 9 -11.44 2.03 -5.79
CA GLU A 9 -12.31 1.50 -4.73
C GLU A 9 -11.49 0.65 -3.76
N TYR A 10 -11.83 0.69 -2.47
CA TYR A 10 -11.06 0.03 -1.42
C TYR A 10 -10.90 -1.46 -1.71
N ASN A 11 -9.66 -1.93 -1.65
CA ASN A 11 -9.34 -3.33 -1.86
C ASN A 11 -8.29 -3.77 -0.84
N ARG A 12 -8.71 -4.60 0.12
CA ARG A 12 -7.87 -5.15 1.19
C ARG A 12 -6.68 -5.98 0.70
N ASN A 13 -6.68 -6.40 -0.57
CA ASN A 13 -5.58 -7.18 -1.17
C ASN A 13 -4.58 -6.31 -1.96
N SER A 14 -4.80 -4.99 -2.02
CA SER A 14 -3.98 -4.02 -2.74
C SER A 14 -3.31 -3.04 -1.78
N GLY A 15 -1.99 -3.21 -1.56
CA GLY A 15 -1.22 -2.36 -0.65
C GLY A 15 -1.29 -0.88 -1.02
N GLY A 16 -1.29 -0.52 -2.31
CA GLY A 16 -1.40 0.86 -2.73
C GLY A 16 -2.79 1.47 -2.46
N THR A 17 -3.86 0.68 -2.63
CA THR A 17 -5.22 1.14 -2.29
C THR A 17 -5.36 1.32 -0.77
N ILE A 18 -4.84 0.37 0.00
CA ILE A 18 -4.79 0.47 1.47
C ILE A 18 -4.05 1.73 1.90
N ALA A 19 -2.86 2.01 1.35
CA ALA A 19 -2.08 3.20 1.72
C ALA A 19 -2.80 4.52 1.41
N LEU A 20 -3.48 4.62 0.26
CA LEU A 20 -4.24 5.82 -0.13
C LEU A 20 -5.46 6.07 0.77
N HIS A 21 -6.25 5.02 1.04
CA HIS A 21 -7.39 5.13 1.94
C HIS A 21 -6.95 5.37 3.39
N ASN A 22 -5.86 4.74 3.83
CA ASN A 22 -5.29 4.96 5.16
C ASN A 22 -4.77 6.40 5.32
N LEU A 23 -4.15 6.98 4.29
CA LEU A 23 -3.75 8.39 4.31
C LEU A 23 -4.96 9.31 4.55
N CYS A 24 -6.07 9.06 3.86
CA CYS A 24 -7.32 9.81 4.06
C CYS A 24 -7.81 9.69 5.51
N HIS A 25 -7.88 8.45 6.01
CA HIS A 25 -8.27 8.16 7.39
C HIS A 25 -7.40 8.87 8.42
N LEU A 26 -6.08 8.78 8.29
CA LEU A 26 -5.14 9.38 9.24
C LEU A 26 -5.25 10.91 9.22
N ILE A 27 -5.44 11.54 8.05
CA ILE A 27 -5.68 12.98 7.97
C ILE A 27 -6.93 13.37 8.76
N ASN A 28 -8.04 12.69 8.53
CA ASN A 28 -9.31 13.04 9.17
C ASN A 28 -9.33 12.79 10.68
N THR A 29 -8.59 11.78 11.15
CA THR A 29 -8.64 11.38 12.57
C THR A 29 -7.55 12.00 13.44
N HIS A 30 -6.45 12.50 12.86
CA HIS A 30 -5.29 12.99 13.63
C HIS A 30 -4.89 14.45 13.34
N PHE A 31 -5.57 15.12 12.39
CA PHE A 31 -5.22 16.48 11.97
C PHE A 31 -6.44 17.39 11.87
N ASP A 32 -6.99 17.81 13.03
CA ASP A 32 -8.25 18.56 13.20
C ASP A 32 -8.46 19.81 12.30
N THR A 33 -7.39 20.40 11.78
CA THR A 33 -7.43 21.57 10.88
C THR A 33 -7.50 21.20 9.39
N HIS A 34 -7.63 19.90 9.09
CA HIS A 34 -7.60 19.33 7.75
C HIS A 34 -8.78 18.39 7.53
N GLN A 35 -9.17 18.26 6.27
CA GLN A 35 -10.18 17.29 5.84
C GLN A 35 -9.67 16.61 4.58
N ALA A 36 -9.82 15.30 4.50
CA ALA A 36 -9.49 14.49 3.34
C ALA A 36 -10.73 13.75 2.83
N MET A 37 -10.88 13.70 1.52
CA MET A 37 -11.92 12.92 0.86
C MET A 37 -11.33 12.08 -0.25
N MET A 38 -11.88 10.89 -0.44
CA MET A 38 -11.58 10.01 -1.54
C MET A 38 -12.21 10.55 -2.83
N VAL A 39 -11.45 10.54 -3.92
CA VAL A 39 -11.96 10.83 -5.26
C VAL A 39 -11.61 9.70 -6.22
N ARG A 40 -12.47 9.48 -7.22
CA ARG A 40 -12.32 8.34 -8.13
C ARG A 40 -11.09 8.51 -9.03
N HIS A 41 -10.19 7.52 -9.00
CA HIS A 41 -8.96 7.48 -9.81
C HIS A 41 -9.18 7.69 -11.32
N ASN A 42 -10.26 7.12 -11.87
CA ASN A 42 -10.61 7.19 -13.30
C ASN A 42 -11.61 8.31 -13.61
N ALA A 43 -11.63 9.40 -12.83
CA ALA A 43 -12.35 10.58 -13.29
C ALA A 43 -11.64 11.10 -14.56
N ASP A 44 -12.08 10.63 -15.73
CA ASP A 44 -12.02 11.38 -16.98
C ASP A 44 -12.86 12.65 -16.75
N ALA A 45 -12.37 13.56 -15.91
CA ALA A 45 -13.03 14.80 -15.54
C ALA A 45 -12.74 15.91 -16.58
N SER A 46 -12.52 15.49 -17.82
CA SER A 46 -12.74 16.37 -18.97
C SER A 46 -14.23 16.36 -19.31
N TYR A 47 -14.76 17.51 -19.74
CA TYR A 47 -16.14 17.63 -20.24
C TYR A 47 -16.46 16.59 -21.34
N ALA A 48 -15.46 16.17 -22.11
CA ALA A 48 -15.57 15.13 -23.13
C ALA A 48 -15.73 13.70 -22.56
N GLY A 49 -15.03 13.38 -21.47
CA GLY A 49 -15.18 12.12 -20.74
C GLY A 49 -16.55 11.98 -20.10
N PHE A 50 -17.08 13.09 -19.58
CA PHE A 50 -18.44 13.17 -19.06
C PHE A 50 -19.50 12.81 -20.12
N ILE A 51 -19.38 13.33 -21.35
CA ILE A 51 -20.31 13.04 -22.46
C ILE A 51 -20.15 11.59 -22.96
N ARG A 52 -18.91 11.09 -23.07
CA ARG A 52 -18.64 9.71 -23.53
C ARG A 52 -19.23 8.67 -22.58
N ASP A 53 -19.03 8.85 -21.28
CA ASP A 53 -19.55 7.93 -20.26
C ASP A 53 -21.07 8.06 -20.12
N ALA A 54 -21.63 9.25 -20.41
CA ALA A 54 -23.08 9.46 -20.44
C ALA A 54 -23.77 8.71 -21.60
N LEU A 55 -23.05 8.47 -22.70
CA LEU A 55 -23.54 7.75 -23.87
C LEU A 55 -23.45 6.22 -23.74
N HIS A 56 -22.83 5.70 -22.66
CA HIS A 56 -22.59 4.26 -22.49
C HIS A 56 -23.40 3.70 -21.29
N PRO A 57 -24.51 2.98 -21.53
CA PRO A 57 -25.50 2.66 -20.49
C PRO A 57 -24.94 1.92 -19.26
N ARG A 58 -23.93 1.07 -19.44
CA ARG A 58 -23.25 0.36 -18.33
C ARG A 58 -22.43 1.28 -17.41
N PHE A 59 -21.78 2.30 -17.97
CA PHE A 59 -20.96 3.25 -17.21
C PHE A 59 -21.84 4.32 -16.55
N LEU A 60 -22.91 4.75 -17.22
CA LEU A 60 -23.98 5.56 -16.64
C LEU A 60 -24.62 4.83 -15.44
N CYS A 61 -25.06 3.58 -15.61
CA CYS A 61 -25.57 2.74 -14.52
C CYS A 61 -24.57 2.56 -13.38
N ARG A 62 -23.28 2.31 -13.65
CA ARG A 62 -22.26 2.18 -12.60
C ARG A 62 -21.95 3.51 -11.90
N ARG A 63 -22.10 4.66 -12.57
CA ARG A 63 -21.92 5.98 -11.97
C ARG A 63 -23.10 6.39 -11.10
N PHE A 64 -24.33 6.14 -11.55
CA PHE A 64 -25.56 6.49 -10.82
C PHE A 64 -26.00 5.41 -9.80
N MET A 65 -25.63 4.14 -9.97
CA MET A 65 -26.00 3.04 -9.06
C MET A 65 -24.81 2.41 -8.32
N GLY A 66 -23.56 2.64 -8.74
CA GLY A 66 -22.38 2.08 -8.09
C GLY A 66 -21.89 2.98 -6.96
N ARG A 67 -22.04 2.52 -5.70
CA ARG A 67 -21.37 3.15 -4.56
C ARG A 67 -19.86 2.95 -4.69
N TYR A 68 -19.09 4.02 -4.50
CA TYR A 68 -17.65 3.90 -4.33
C TYR A 68 -17.37 3.17 -3.01
N GLU A 69 -16.70 2.02 -3.07
CA GLU A 69 -16.41 1.22 -1.89
C GLU A 69 -15.25 1.84 -1.10
N THR A 70 -15.49 2.06 0.19
CA THR A 70 -14.50 2.53 1.17
C THR A 70 -14.37 1.51 2.29
N ASN A 71 -13.34 1.63 3.12
CA ASN A 71 -13.26 0.80 4.32
C ASN A 71 -14.31 1.29 5.34
N PRO A 72 -15.27 0.45 5.79
CA PRO A 72 -16.31 0.86 6.72
C PRO A 72 -15.80 1.26 8.11
N GLU A 73 -14.61 0.81 8.50
CA GLU A 73 -13.99 1.15 9.80
C GLU A 73 -13.17 2.43 9.74
N TRP A 74 -12.94 2.99 8.55
CA TRP A 74 -12.10 4.17 8.36
C TRP A 74 -12.91 5.38 7.93
N ASP A 75 -12.59 6.53 8.53
CA ASP A 75 -13.09 7.84 8.11
C ASP A 75 -12.53 8.25 6.74
N THR A 76 -13.16 7.71 5.70
CA THR A 76 -12.74 7.81 4.29
C THR A 76 -13.90 8.32 3.43
N PRO A 77 -14.42 9.53 3.68
CA PRO A 77 -15.57 10.05 2.97
C PRO A 77 -15.26 10.17 1.48
N PHE A 78 -16.23 9.84 0.63
CA PHE A 78 -16.09 9.93 -0.83
C PHE A 78 -16.77 11.18 -1.37
N ALA A 79 -16.13 11.84 -2.34
CA ALA A 79 -16.71 12.97 -3.07
C ALA A 79 -16.62 12.74 -4.59
N GLU A 80 -17.75 12.95 -5.28
CA GLU A 80 -17.79 13.02 -6.74
C GLU A 80 -17.75 14.50 -7.17
N VAL A 81 -16.56 15.11 -7.11
CA VAL A 81 -16.41 16.57 -7.28
C VAL A 81 -15.24 16.96 -8.19
N ALA A 82 -15.44 18.06 -8.92
CA ALA A 82 -14.36 18.88 -9.46
C ALA A 82 -13.88 19.83 -8.35
N CYS A 83 -12.60 20.23 -8.38
CA CYS A 83 -12.00 21.03 -7.32
C CYS A 83 -12.80 22.30 -7.00
N ASP A 84 -13.15 22.49 -5.73
CA ASP A 84 -14.07 23.53 -5.25
C ASP A 84 -13.38 24.76 -4.67
N SER A 85 -12.07 24.67 -4.35
CA SER A 85 -11.35 25.75 -3.69
C SER A 85 -9.85 25.84 -4.04
N ARG A 86 -9.28 27.03 -3.85
CA ARG A 86 -7.85 27.33 -4.07
C ARG A 86 -6.94 26.78 -2.97
N ASP A 87 -7.47 26.46 -1.80
CA ASP A 87 -6.75 25.86 -0.67
C ASP A 87 -6.85 24.32 -0.65
N THR A 88 -7.45 23.74 -1.69
CA THR A 88 -7.58 22.29 -1.85
C THR A 88 -6.36 21.72 -2.58
N ILE A 89 -5.83 20.63 -2.06
CA ILE A 89 -4.69 19.92 -2.62
C ILE A 89 -5.14 18.55 -3.10
N ALA A 90 -4.99 18.28 -4.39
CA ALA A 90 -5.21 16.94 -4.91
C ALA A 90 -3.97 16.07 -4.69
N ILE A 91 -4.15 14.89 -4.09
CA ILE A 91 -3.11 13.89 -3.93
C ILE A 91 -3.35 12.77 -4.93
N TYR A 92 -2.39 12.56 -5.84
CA TYR A 92 -2.48 11.57 -6.91
C TYR A 92 -1.41 10.50 -6.78
N PRO A 93 -1.75 9.20 -6.80
CA PRO A 93 -0.74 8.17 -7.00
C PRO A 93 -0.13 8.28 -8.40
N GLU A 94 1.05 7.69 -8.59
CA GLU A 94 1.83 7.77 -9.84
C GLU A 94 1.07 7.28 -11.07
N ILE A 95 0.07 6.41 -10.88
CA ILE A 95 -0.76 5.85 -11.93
C ILE A 95 -1.82 6.82 -12.48
N VAL A 96 -2.12 7.94 -11.79
CA VAL A 96 -3.07 8.95 -12.27
C VAL A 96 -2.39 9.83 -13.31
N LEU A 97 -3.01 9.96 -14.48
CA LEU A 97 -2.49 10.82 -15.54
C LEU A 97 -3.03 12.25 -15.42
N GLY A 98 -2.14 13.24 -15.52
CA GLY A 98 -2.48 14.65 -15.47
C GLY A 98 -3.13 15.07 -14.15
N ASN A 99 -4.16 15.91 -14.27
CA ASN A 99 -4.88 16.50 -13.15
C ASN A 99 -6.39 16.33 -13.33
N PRO A 100 -6.93 15.13 -13.03
CA PRO A 100 -8.35 14.84 -13.24
C PRO A 100 -9.27 15.74 -12.42
N THR A 101 -8.97 16.05 -11.15
CA THR A 101 -9.89 16.88 -10.33
C THR A 101 -9.90 18.35 -10.75
N GLY A 102 -8.93 18.80 -11.56
CA GLY A 102 -8.76 20.19 -11.93
C GLY A 102 -8.25 21.08 -10.79
N CYS A 103 -7.80 20.52 -9.66
CA CYS A 103 -7.26 21.31 -8.56
C CYS A 103 -6.02 22.09 -8.97
N LYS A 104 -5.90 23.34 -8.50
CA LYS A 104 -4.72 24.16 -8.78
C LYS A 104 -3.45 23.55 -8.17
N ASN A 105 -3.58 23.00 -6.96
CA ASN A 105 -2.47 22.47 -6.18
C ASN A 105 -2.49 20.94 -6.25
N VAL A 106 -1.39 20.35 -6.69
CA VAL A 106 -1.27 18.91 -6.91
C VAL A 106 -0.03 18.37 -6.23
N ALA A 107 -0.24 17.43 -5.31
CA ALA A 107 0.80 16.58 -4.76
C ALA A 107 0.73 15.21 -5.44
N ARG A 108 1.85 14.73 -5.98
CA ARG A 108 1.93 13.39 -6.58
C ARG A 108 2.71 12.46 -5.67
N TRP A 109 2.09 11.33 -5.34
CA TRP A 109 2.65 10.34 -4.44
C TRP A 109 3.11 9.11 -5.23
N PHE A 110 4.41 8.84 -5.18
CA PHE A 110 5.02 7.71 -5.86
C PHE A 110 5.09 6.51 -4.93
N LEU A 111 4.10 5.62 -5.07
CA LEU A 111 4.08 4.32 -4.42
C LEU A 111 5.05 3.33 -5.12
N HIS A 112 5.34 3.58 -6.40
CA HIS A 112 6.33 2.89 -7.22
C HIS A 112 7.04 3.86 -8.19
N HIS A 113 8.07 3.37 -8.90
CA HIS A 113 8.64 4.06 -10.05
C HIS A 113 7.57 4.41 -11.10
N PRO A 114 7.61 5.63 -11.68
CA PRO A 114 6.71 6.05 -12.75
C PRO A 114 6.65 5.05 -13.91
N GLY A 115 5.45 4.76 -14.41
CA GLY A 115 5.26 3.90 -15.58
C GLY A 115 5.47 2.40 -15.33
N PHE A 116 5.85 1.98 -14.12
CA PHE A 116 6.07 0.55 -13.82
C PHE A 116 4.85 -0.33 -14.06
N LEU A 117 3.65 0.14 -13.68
CA LEU A 117 2.43 -0.68 -13.75
C LEU A 117 1.77 -0.68 -15.14
N ASN A 118 1.83 0.43 -15.88
CA ASN A 118 1.04 0.62 -17.10
C ASN A 118 1.82 1.26 -18.27
N GLY A 119 3.12 1.54 -18.11
CA GLY A 119 3.97 2.18 -19.10
C GLY A 119 3.62 3.64 -19.42
N LYS A 120 2.65 4.25 -18.73
CA LYS A 120 2.13 5.59 -19.02
C LYS A 120 2.57 6.57 -17.94
N VAL A 121 3.09 7.72 -18.38
CA VAL A 121 3.51 8.81 -17.51
C VAL A 121 3.09 10.13 -18.13
N HIS A 122 2.29 10.91 -17.40
CA HIS A 122 1.91 12.27 -17.78
C HIS A 122 1.62 13.07 -16.52
N PHE A 123 2.56 13.95 -16.14
CA PHE A 123 2.48 14.74 -14.91
C PHE A 123 2.30 16.22 -15.26
N GLY A 124 1.51 16.94 -14.44
CA GLY A 124 1.22 18.35 -14.62
C GLY A 124 2.42 19.26 -14.34
N ARG A 125 2.21 20.58 -14.45
CA ARG A 125 3.21 21.59 -14.15
C ARG A 125 3.12 22.02 -12.69
N GLY A 126 4.28 22.32 -12.09
CA GLY A 126 4.35 22.89 -10.73
C GLY A 126 3.78 22.01 -9.62
N GLU A 127 3.84 20.69 -9.80
CA GLU A 127 3.42 19.73 -8.78
C GLU A 127 4.51 19.54 -7.71
N ILE A 128 4.13 19.12 -6.50
CA ILE A 128 5.08 18.62 -5.50
C ILE A 128 5.07 17.09 -5.47
N TYR A 129 6.23 16.47 -5.45
CA TYR A 129 6.38 15.01 -5.49
C TYR A 129 6.80 14.47 -4.13
N PHE A 130 6.06 13.46 -3.65
CA PHE A 130 6.39 12.70 -2.46
C PHE A 130 6.62 11.25 -2.83
N ARG A 131 7.57 10.61 -2.15
CA ARG A 131 7.89 9.19 -2.35
C ARG A 131 7.44 8.39 -1.15
N HIS A 132 6.95 7.17 -1.39
CA HIS A 132 6.60 6.25 -0.31
C HIS A 132 7.85 5.61 0.31
N ARG A 133 8.87 5.34 -0.51
CA ARG A 133 10.14 4.74 -0.12
C ARG A 133 11.30 5.46 -0.79
N ASP A 134 12.49 5.29 -0.22
CA ASP A 134 13.74 5.92 -0.65
C ASP A 134 14.29 5.38 -1.97
N TRP A 135 13.99 4.13 -2.33
CA TRP A 135 14.40 3.52 -3.60
C TRP A 135 13.75 4.14 -4.83
N VAL A 136 12.63 4.87 -4.68
CA VAL A 136 12.12 5.69 -5.78
C VAL A 136 13.09 6.85 -5.96
N SER A 137 13.79 6.88 -7.10
CA SER A 137 14.74 7.96 -7.39
C SER A 137 14.04 9.30 -7.45
N SER A 138 14.69 10.36 -6.95
CA SER A 138 14.20 11.72 -7.11
C SER A 138 14.34 12.17 -8.57
N PHE A 139 13.34 12.87 -9.07
CA PHE A 139 13.36 13.45 -10.40
C PHE A 139 12.47 14.70 -10.45
N GLU A 140 12.64 15.53 -11.46
CA GLU A 140 11.82 16.72 -11.65
C GLU A 140 11.31 16.77 -13.08
N VAL A 141 10.03 17.08 -13.25
CA VAL A 141 9.36 17.21 -14.55
C VAL A 141 8.48 18.44 -14.51
N ASN A 142 8.44 19.21 -15.60
CA ASN A 142 7.46 20.29 -15.76
C ASN A 142 7.47 21.35 -14.62
N GLY A 143 8.65 21.61 -14.03
CA GLY A 143 8.80 22.57 -12.92
C GLY A 143 8.31 22.05 -11.57
N SER A 144 8.19 20.73 -11.40
CA SER A 144 7.87 20.10 -10.12
C SER A 144 8.99 20.24 -9.10
N LYS A 145 8.68 20.10 -7.81
CA LYS A 145 9.66 19.92 -6.73
C LYS A 145 9.52 18.52 -6.12
N THR A 146 10.61 17.77 -6.05
CA THR A 146 10.62 16.51 -5.26
C THR A 146 11.01 16.78 -3.81
N SER A 147 10.13 16.38 -2.89
CA SER A 147 10.39 16.47 -1.46
C SER A 147 11.53 15.54 -1.03
N LYS A 148 12.31 16.00 -0.05
CA LYS A 148 13.28 15.17 0.67
C LYS A 148 12.60 14.23 1.67
N HIS A 149 11.39 14.57 2.10
CA HIS A 149 10.59 13.78 3.02
C HIS A 149 9.84 12.67 2.28
N LEU A 150 9.63 11.55 2.98
CA LEU A 150 8.80 10.45 2.49
C LEU A 150 7.39 10.63 3.03
N LEU A 151 6.39 10.55 2.16
CA LEU A 151 5.00 10.45 2.58
C LEU A 151 4.69 8.97 2.82
N LYS A 152 4.50 8.59 4.08
CA LYS A 152 4.22 7.21 4.50
C LYS A 152 2.88 7.16 5.21
N ALA A 153 1.98 6.30 4.73
CA ALA A 153 0.73 5.98 5.40
C ALA A 153 0.63 4.46 5.57
N TYR A 154 1.54 3.92 6.38
CA TYR A 154 1.64 2.49 6.60
C TYR A 154 0.46 1.98 7.45
N TYR A 155 -0.05 0.79 7.10
CA TYR A 155 -1.10 0.10 7.84
C TYR A 155 -0.71 -1.37 8.06
N PHE A 156 -0.64 -1.76 9.32
CA PHE A 156 -0.48 -3.13 9.76
C PHE A 156 -1.72 -3.57 10.55
N PRO A 157 -2.49 -4.56 10.07
CA PRO A 157 -3.67 -5.04 10.78
C PRO A 157 -3.30 -5.95 11.97
N SER A 158 -2.64 -5.37 12.98
CA SER A 158 -2.11 -6.07 14.16
C SER A 158 -3.19 -6.77 15.01
N HIS A 159 -4.43 -6.27 14.98
CA HIS A 159 -5.57 -6.85 15.70
C HIS A 159 -5.93 -8.26 15.18
N ILE A 160 -5.68 -8.56 13.90
CA ILE A 160 -5.85 -9.90 13.32
C ILE A 160 -4.53 -10.66 13.21
N TYR A 161 -3.46 -10.01 12.78
CA TYR A 161 -2.13 -10.63 12.62
C TYR A 161 -1.29 -10.45 13.88
N ASN A 162 -1.44 -11.38 14.81
CA ASN A 162 -0.75 -11.45 16.09
C ASN A 162 -0.45 -12.89 16.46
N ASP A 163 0.52 -13.11 17.35
CA ASP A 163 0.83 -14.42 17.92
C ASP A 163 0.03 -14.56 19.23
N PRO A 164 -1.05 -15.36 19.27
CA PRO A 164 -1.70 -15.63 20.54
C PRO A 164 -0.76 -16.46 21.41
N ASN A 165 -0.50 -16.00 22.63
CA ASN A 165 0.30 -16.74 23.60
C ASN A 165 -0.17 -18.20 23.67
N ASN A 166 0.76 -19.15 23.52
CA ASN A 166 0.51 -20.60 23.56
C ASN A 166 -0.35 -21.16 22.39
N ALA A 167 -0.25 -20.57 21.19
CA ALA A 167 -0.89 -21.12 20.00
C ALA A 167 -0.52 -22.59 19.75
N ILE A 168 -1.53 -23.45 19.52
CA ILE A 168 -1.30 -24.82 19.04
C ILE A 168 -1.00 -24.76 17.54
N ARG A 169 0.22 -25.13 17.16
CA ARG A 169 0.66 -25.13 15.76
C ARG A 169 0.49 -26.51 15.11
N ASP A 170 -0.74 -26.85 14.77
CA ASP A 170 -1.15 -28.14 14.21
C ASP A 170 -1.17 -28.21 12.67
N ILE A 171 -0.89 -27.09 11.99
CA ILE A 171 -0.75 -27.04 10.53
C ILE A 171 0.75 -27.06 10.20
N GLU A 172 1.22 -28.09 9.49
CA GLU A 172 2.65 -28.20 9.13
C GLU A 172 3.11 -27.04 8.23
N CYS A 173 2.35 -26.76 7.18
CA CYS A 173 2.72 -25.72 6.21
C CYS A 173 1.50 -25.06 5.57
N CYS A 174 1.59 -23.77 5.36
CA CYS A 174 0.73 -23.02 4.46
C CYS A 174 1.57 -22.27 3.43
N HIS A 175 0.98 -21.92 2.29
CA HIS A 175 1.71 -21.27 1.22
C HIS A 175 0.87 -20.26 0.44
N MET A 176 1.55 -19.36 -0.25
CA MET A 176 0.93 -18.32 -1.07
C MET A 176 1.78 -18.07 -2.31
N ILE A 177 1.15 -18.05 -3.49
CA ILE A 177 1.84 -17.89 -4.77
C ILE A 177 1.95 -16.40 -5.11
N ARG A 178 0.81 -15.71 -5.27
CA ARG A 178 0.63 -14.29 -5.68
C ARG A 178 1.51 -13.78 -6.84
N LYS A 179 0.91 -12.95 -7.72
CA LYS A 179 1.60 -12.15 -8.77
C LYS A 179 2.45 -12.91 -9.82
N GLY A 180 2.36 -14.23 -9.95
CA GLY A 180 3.11 -14.93 -11.00
C GLY A 180 2.96 -16.45 -10.99
N ARG A 181 3.80 -17.11 -11.80
CA ARG A 181 3.97 -18.56 -11.86
C ARG A 181 5.41 -18.88 -11.46
N TYR A 182 5.59 -19.86 -10.59
CA TYR A 182 6.91 -20.38 -10.23
C TYR A 182 7.23 -21.65 -11.03
N THR A 183 8.51 -22.01 -11.10
CA THR A 183 9.00 -23.21 -11.79
C THR A 183 9.02 -24.44 -10.89
N ASP A 184 9.41 -24.30 -9.62
CA ASP A 184 9.59 -25.41 -8.69
C ASP A 184 8.73 -25.31 -7.42
N ARG A 185 7.95 -26.35 -7.16
CA ARG A 185 7.09 -26.46 -5.98
C ARG A 185 7.92 -26.95 -4.78
N LEU A 186 8.30 -26.04 -3.89
CA LEU A 186 9.10 -26.37 -2.70
C LEU A 186 8.27 -26.64 -1.44
N HIS A 187 7.00 -26.25 -1.44
CA HIS A 187 6.12 -26.51 -0.31
C HIS A 187 5.68 -27.98 -0.26
N PRO A 188 5.50 -28.56 0.94
CA PRO A 188 5.15 -29.96 1.09
C PRO A 188 3.74 -30.27 0.56
N THR A 189 3.52 -31.52 0.16
CA THR A 189 2.19 -32.04 -0.19
C THR A 189 1.23 -31.88 1.00
N GLY A 190 0.04 -31.35 0.74
CA GLY A 190 -0.96 -31.10 1.78
C GLY A 190 -0.84 -29.73 2.47
N SER A 191 0.08 -28.87 2.05
CA SER A 191 0.10 -27.48 2.52
C SER A 191 -1.18 -26.73 2.13
N ILE A 192 -1.62 -25.82 3.00
CA ILE A 192 -2.82 -25.02 2.75
C ILE A 192 -2.49 -23.83 1.86
N GLU A 193 -3.13 -23.74 0.70
CA GLU A 193 -3.03 -22.57 -0.19
C GLU A 193 -3.85 -21.41 0.36
N LEU A 194 -3.24 -20.23 0.44
CA LEU A 194 -3.83 -19.03 1.04
C LEU A 194 -4.34 -18.01 0.02
N ASP A 195 -4.07 -18.22 -1.27
CA ASP A 195 -4.52 -17.30 -2.32
C ASP A 195 -6.05 -17.22 -2.39
N GLY A 196 -6.57 -16.00 -2.53
CA GLY A 196 -8.00 -15.72 -2.58
C GLY A 196 -8.74 -15.70 -1.24
N LYS A 197 -8.10 -16.11 -0.13
CA LYS A 197 -8.69 -16.07 1.21
C LYS A 197 -8.81 -14.64 1.76
N SER A 198 -9.71 -14.45 2.72
CA SER A 198 -9.82 -13.22 3.52
C SER A 198 -8.65 -13.06 4.49
N HIS A 199 -8.43 -11.83 4.99
CA HIS A 199 -7.35 -11.59 5.95
C HIS A 199 -7.58 -12.37 7.26
N GLU A 200 -8.84 -12.53 7.68
CA GLU A 200 -9.25 -13.28 8.85
C GLU A 200 -8.95 -14.77 8.71
N GLU A 201 -9.27 -15.37 7.55
CA GLU A 201 -8.94 -16.76 7.26
C GLU A 201 -7.42 -16.97 7.20
N ILE A 202 -6.69 -16.06 6.55
CA ILE A 202 -5.23 -16.12 6.46
C ILE A 202 -4.61 -16.04 7.85
N ALA A 203 -5.02 -15.07 8.67
CA ALA A 203 -4.52 -14.91 10.04
C ALA A 203 -4.83 -16.14 10.90
N ALA A 204 -6.02 -16.73 10.76
CA ALA A 204 -6.40 -17.95 11.47
C ALA A 204 -5.50 -19.14 11.08
N VAL A 205 -5.15 -19.27 9.81
CA VAL A 205 -4.19 -20.30 9.36
C VAL A 205 -2.78 -20.00 9.87
N PHE A 206 -2.30 -18.76 9.77
CA PHE A 206 -0.96 -18.39 10.25
C PHE A 206 -0.76 -18.68 11.75
N LYS A 207 -1.75 -18.39 12.59
CA LYS A 207 -1.68 -18.66 14.03
C LYS A 207 -1.50 -20.16 14.35
N ARG A 208 -1.94 -21.04 13.45
CA ARG A 208 -1.85 -22.51 13.57
C ARG A 208 -0.74 -23.14 12.75
N ALA A 209 -0.17 -22.41 11.78
CA ALA A 209 0.87 -22.93 10.91
C ALA A 209 2.24 -22.87 11.58
N LYS A 210 3.02 -23.94 11.45
CA LYS A 210 4.45 -23.95 11.80
C LYS A 210 5.25 -23.15 10.78
N THR A 211 5.01 -23.38 9.49
CA THR A 211 5.75 -22.73 8.41
C THR A 211 4.81 -22.05 7.41
N PHE A 212 5.21 -20.87 6.93
CA PHE A 212 4.60 -20.20 5.80
C PHE A 212 5.62 -20.07 4.66
N MET A 213 5.30 -20.57 3.47
CA MET A 213 6.14 -20.44 2.28
C MET A 213 5.48 -19.52 1.25
N CYS A 214 6.10 -18.39 0.94
CA CYS A 214 5.60 -17.43 -0.03
C CYS A 214 6.47 -17.36 -1.28
N TYR A 215 5.83 -17.40 -2.45
CA TYR A 215 6.49 -17.28 -3.74
C TYR A 215 6.41 -15.84 -4.31
N ASP A 216 5.80 -14.89 -3.58
CA ASP A 216 5.84 -13.46 -3.88
C ASP A 216 6.91 -12.80 -2.99
N GLU A 217 8.07 -12.53 -3.60
CA GLU A 217 9.21 -11.88 -2.93
C GLU A 217 8.89 -10.47 -2.41
N ASN A 218 7.78 -9.84 -2.84
CA ASN A 218 7.44 -8.47 -2.46
C ASN A 218 6.03 -8.41 -1.85
N THR A 219 5.85 -9.09 -0.73
CA THR A 219 4.56 -9.24 -0.04
C THR A 219 4.62 -8.84 1.43
N ALA A 220 3.57 -8.15 1.90
CA ALA A 220 3.41 -7.87 3.33
C ALA A 220 3.07 -9.13 4.14
N TYR A 221 2.52 -10.17 3.49
CA TYR A 221 2.09 -11.40 4.17
C TYR A 221 3.25 -12.15 4.85
N SER A 222 4.48 -12.04 4.36
CA SER A 222 5.66 -12.64 5.03
C SER A 222 5.90 -11.99 6.40
N ARG A 223 5.74 -10.67 6.50
CA ARG A 223 5.81 -9.96 7.79
C ARG A 223 4.66 -10.37 8.70
N PHE A 224 3.45 -10.45 8.14
CA PHE A 224 2.25 -10.83 8.91
C PHE A 224 2.33 -12.26 9.45
N ALA A 225 2.87 -13.20 8.68
CA ALA A 225 3.12 -14.57 9.10
C ALA A 225 4.15 -14.64 10.23
N ALA A 226 5.24 -13.87 10.13
CA ALA A 226 6.21 -13.73 11.21
C ALA A 226 5.57 -13.17 12.49
N CYS A 227 4.70 -12.16 12.39
CA CYS A 227 3.94 -11.61 13.52
C CYS A 227 2.92 -12.59 14.13
N CYS A 228 2.37 -13.51 13.34
CA CYS A 228 1.54 -14.62 13.83
C CYS A 228 2.35 -15.82 14.33
N GLY A 229 3.66 -15.73 14.15
CA GLY A 229 4.65 -16.66 14.64
C GLY A 229 4.96 -17.90 13.83
N CYS A 230 4.55 -17.92 12.57
CA CYS A 230 5.08 -18.88 11.62
C CYS A 230 6.59 -18.65 11.41
N ASP A 231 7.31 -19.71 11.08
CA ASP A 231 8.55 -19.59 10.31
C ASP A 231 8.18 -19.09 8.91
N SER A 232 8.36 -17.79 8.66
CA SER A 232 8.05 -17.16 7.38
C SER A 232 9.22 -17.30 6.41
N ILE A 233 8.98 -17.94 5.28
CA ILE A 233 9.98 -18.20 4.25
C ILE A 233 9.52 -17.56 2.94
N VAL A 234 10.36 -16.69 2.39
CA VAL A 234 10.23 -16.22 1.00
C VAL A 234 11.06 -17.13 0.11
N ILE A 235 10.46 -17.61 -0.98
CA ILE A 235 11.12 -18.46 -1.97
C ILE A 235 11.76 -17.58 -3.04
N PRO A 236 13.10 -17.55 -3.15
CA PRO A 236 13.81 -16.74 -4.14
C PRO A 236 13.43 -17.15 -5.57
N SER A 237 13.06 -16.18 -6.40
CA SER A 237 12.83 -16.41 -7.83
C SER A 237 14.12 -16.28 -8.66
N LYS A 238 15.12 -15.59 -8.10
CA LYS A 238 16.42 -15.33 -8.72
C LYS A 238 17.56 -15.71 -7.78
N LYS A 239 18.72 -16.00 -8.37
CA LYS A 239 19.98 -16.13 -7.62
C LYS A 239 20.47 -14.74 -7.25
N GLN A 240 20.13 -14.30 -6.05
CA GLN A 240 20.60 -13.07 -5.41
C GLN A 240 20.75 -13.32 -3.91
N THR A 241 21.55 -12.53 -3.22
CA THR A 241 21.68 -12.62 -1.76
C THR A 241 20.47 -11.98 -1.05
N PRO A 242 20.24 -12.29 0.23
CA PRO A 242 19.23 -11.60 1.02
C PRO A 242 19.40 -10.07 1.04
N GLU A 243 20.65 -9.57 1.06
CA GLU A 243 20.99 -8.13 1.06
C GLU A 243 20.69 -7.48 -0.30
N GLU A 244 20.85 -8.23 -1.40
CA GLU A 244 20.49 -7.76 -2.73
C GLU A 244 18.96 -7.73 -2.93
N TRP A 245 18.25 -8.68 -2.33
CA TRP A 245 16.78 -8.73 -2.36
C TRP A 245 16.15 -7.54 -1.61
N LEU A 246 16.52 -7.36 -0.35
CA LEU A 246 16.04 -6.26 0.49
C LEU A 246 17.24 -5.65 1.24
N PRO A 247 17.79 -4.52 0.74
CA PRO A 247 19.00 -3.91 1.30
C PRO A 247 18.87 -3.47 2.76
N SER A 248 17.67 -3.03 3.17
CA SER A 248 17.42 -2.71 4.58
C SER A 248 17.30 -3.98 5.40
N GLU A 249 18.09 -4.10 6.47
CA GLU A 249 18.00 -5.24 7.39
C GLU A 249 16.63 -5.31 8.08
N SER A 250 16.06 -4.18 8.48
CA SER A 250 14.76 -4.17 9.17
C SER A 250 13.62 -4.66 8.30
N ASP A 251 13.73 -4.49 6.98
CA ASP A 251 12.75 -5.00 6.02
C ASP A 251 12.74 -6.55 5.94
N ARG A 252 13.78 -7.21 6.48
CA ARG A 252 14.00 -8.67 6.45
C ARG A 252 13.78 -9.38 7.79
N PHE A 253 13.53 -8.66 8.89
CA PHE A 253 13.36 -9.29 10.20
C PHE A 253 12.27 -10.38 10.18
N GLY A 254 12.46 -11.48 10.91
CA GLY A 254 11.45 -12.53 10.97
C GLY A 254 11.23 -13.33 9.68
N ILE A 255 11.99 -13.06 8.61
CA ILE A 255 11.80 -13.68 7.30
C ILE A 255 13.08 -14.40 6.88
N ALA A 256 12.94 -15.66 6.50
CA ALA A 256 14.00 -16.44 5.87
C ALA A 256 13.93 -16.25 4.36
N TYR A 257 15.06 -15.94 3.72
CA TYR A 257 15.17 -15.90 2.27
C TYR A 257 15.69 -17.24 1.74
N GLY A 258 14.77 -18.12 1.34
CA GLY A 258 15.05 -19.52 1.03
C GLY A 258 15.01 -20.44 2.25
N THR A 259 15.30 -21.72 2.04
CA THR A 259 15.11 -22.79 3.03
C THR A 259 16.40 -23.24 3.73
N SER A 260 17.47 -22.43 3.69
CA SER A 260 18.71 -22.80 4.37
C SER A 260 18.56 -22.65 5.90
N GLU A 261 19.23 -23.53 6.65
CA GLU A 261 19.21 -23.48 8.12
C GLU A 261 19.71 -22.14 8.68
N GLU A 262 20.70 -21.53 8.02
CA GLU A 262 21.20 -20.20 8.36
C GLU A 262 20.09 -19.13 8.29
N GLN A 263 19.31 -19.12 7.21
CA GLN A 263 18.23 -18.15 7.02
C GLN A 263 17.05 -18.41 7.96
N LEU A 264 16.74 -19.67 8.24
CA LEU A 264 15.72 -20.04 9.24
C LEU A 264 16.14 -19.60 10.65
N ALA A 265 17.40 -19.80 11.03
CA ALA A 265 17.93 -19.34 12.31
C ALA A 265 17.90 -17.81 12.42
N TRP A 266 18.27 -17.10 11.35
CA TRP A 266 18.17 -15.64 11.28
C TRP A 266 16.73 -15.17 11.48
N ALA A 267 15.78 -15.72 10.72
CA ALA A 267 14.36 -15.36 10.82
C ALA A 267 13.82 -15.54 12.24
N ARG A 268 14.09 -16.70 12.85
CA ARG A 268 13.65 -17.01 14.23
C ARG A 268 14.24 -16.04 15.26
N SER A 269 15.53 -15.74 15.16
CA SER A 269 16.21 -14.84 16.11
C SER A 269 15.79 -13.36 15.96
N THR A 270 15.32 -12.95 14.78
CA THR A 270 14.91 -11.57 14.50
C THR A 270 13.39 -11.35 14.52
N LYS A 271 12.58 -12.41 14.69
CA LYS A 271 11.11 -12.33 14.72
C LYS A 271 10.58 -11.29 15.73
N GLY A 272 11.18 -11.18 16.92
CA GLY A 272 10.77 -10.19 17.92
C GLY A 272 10.88 -8.74 17.41
N LYS A 273 11.95 -8.44 16.65
CA LYS A 273 12.22 -7.12 16.08
C LYS A 273 11.19 -6.74 15.00
N MET A 274 10.61 -7.71 14.29
CA MET A 274 9.58 -7.44 13.28
C MET A 274 8.36 -6.75 13.90
N TRP A 275 7.88 -7.21 15.06
CA TRP A 275 6.73 -6.59 15.73
C TRP A 275 7.01 -5.15 16.16
N GLU A 276 8.21 -4.90 16.70
CA GLU A 276 8.65 -3.56 17.10
C GLU A 276 8.72 -2.61 15.89
N GLU A 277 9.31 -3.08 14.78
CA GLU A 277 9.43 -2.31 13.55
C GLU A 277 8.06 -1.92 12.97
N LEU A 278 7.12 -2.87 12.87
CA LEU A 278 5.79 -2.58 12.30
C LEU A 278 4.97 -1.60 13.14
N ASN A 279 5.11 -1.65 14.48
CA ASN A 279 4.47 -0.67 15.34
C ASN A 279 5.14 0.70 15.21
N ALA A 280 6.47 0.75 15.13
CA ALA A 280 7.20 2.00 14.90
C ALA A 280 6.85 2.63 13.54
N GLU A 281 6.63 1.84 12.48
CA GLU A 281 6.19 2.34 11.16
C GLU A 281 4.85 3.09 11.22
N HIS A 282 3.93 2.68 12.11
CA HIS A 282 2.67 3.39 12.30
C HIS A 282 2.88 4.79 12.87
N GLU A 283 3.60 4.93 13.98
CA GLU A 283 3.91 6.23 14.60
C GLU A 283 4.73 7.12 13.66
N ASN A 284 5.71 6.52 12.96
CA ASN A 284 6.50 7.22 11.96
C ASN A 284 5.65 7.74 10.79
N SER A 285 4.54 7.06 10.45
CA SER A 285 3.61 7.52 9.41
C SER A 285 2.93 8.83 9.83
N LEU A 286 2.47 8.96 11.08
CA LEU A 286 1.84 10.19 11.57
C LEU A 286 2.80 11.39 11.52
N SER A 287 4.04 11.19 11.96
CA SER A 287 5.09 12.22 11.90
C SER A 287 5.41 12.60 10.45
N ALA A 288 5.57 11.61 9.58
CA ALA A 288 5.85 11.83 8.15
C ALA A 288 4.71 12.61 7.46
N ILE A 289 3.46 12.24 7.69
CA ILE A 289 2.28 12.94 7.16
C ILE A 289 2.25 14.39 7.63
N ARG A 290 2.52 14.65 8.92
CA ARG A 290 2.56 16.01 9.49
C ARG A 290 3.56 16.90 8.75
N VAL A 291 4.78 16.41 8.56
CA VAL A 291 5.85 17.14 7.85
C VAL A 291 5.48 17.38 6.39
N CYS A 292 4.94 16.37 5.71
CA CYS A 292 4.53 16.50 4.31
C CYS A 292 3.37 17.48 4.13
N ILE A 293 2.38 17.49 5.04
CA ILE A 293 1.28 18.46 5.03
C ILE A 293 1.81 19.88 5.22
N ALA A 294 2.76 20.09 6.13
CA ALA A 294 3.38 21.40 6.34
C ALA A 294 4.15 21.86 5.08
N GLU A 295 4.91 20.97 4.45
CA GLU A 295 5.63 21.28 3.21
C GLU A 295 4.67 21.58 2.05
N MET A 296 3.58 20.81 1.91
CA MET A 296 2.53 21.09 0.92
C MET A 296 1.94 22.48 1.12
N LYS A 297 1.70 22.88 2.38
CA LYS A 297 1.20 24.21 2.71
C LYS A 297 2.20 25.28 2.28
N GLU A 298 3.45 25.20 2.73
CA GLU A 298 4.52 26.16 2.39
C GLU A 298 4.73 26.29 0.88
N TYR A 299 4.63 25.18 0.14
CA TYR A 299 4.85 25.18 -1.29
C TYR A 299 3.71 25.84 -2.08
N PHE A 300 2.45 25.73 -1.62
CA PHE A 300 1.28 26.17 -2.37
C PHE A 300 0.54 27.40 -1.83
N LEU A 301 0.59 27.66 -0.51
CA LEU A 301 -0.28 28.60 0.21
C LEU A 301 0.50 29.61 1.04
#